data_AF-A0A8S4RUR8-F1
#
_entry.id   AF-A0A8S4RUR8-F1
#
_cell.length_a   1.000
_cell.length_b   1.000
_cell.length_c   1.000
_cell.angle_alpha   90.00
_cell.angle_beta   90.00
_cell.angle_gamma   90.00
#
_symmetry.space_group_name_H-M   'P 1'
#
loop_
_entity.id
_entity.type
_entity.pdbx_description
1 polymer ?
#
loop_
_entity_poly.entity_id
_entity_poly.type
_entity_poly.pdbx_seq_one_letter_code
_entity_poly.pdbx_strand_id
1 'polypeptide(L)'
;MELNERILKYIEVTDKVDTLKLASEFNEDHQKIVGAVKSLEALDMVISEGVKSTKWELTEEGKLVAEKGSHEAVLYRSIPDAGILQAEVMKTVPNAKVGFSKAMSLGWIAIDKSSGAPLVKRKTESIVDSVQDHLNEIRKGIDNIPDNIRSDYKKRKLLQEITLKSFVLTKGPKFATSIKKMETDLTSEMLLTGAWKELQFKPYNFDALGQPPECGHLHPLLKVRSEFREIFLEMGFTEMPTNQYVESSFWNFDALFQPQQHPARDAHDTFFISSPATSTEFPVDYLERVKKVHSEGGYGSQPLHLTNLKSYTQFGAAPSFVTGST
;
A
#
# COMPACT_ATOMS: atom_id res chain seq x y z
N MET A 1 -9.73 35.22 -17.97
CA MET A 1 -9.94 35.56 -16.55
C MET A 1 -9.83 34.27 -15.78
N GLU A 2 -8.94 34.20 -14.79
CA GLU A 2 -8.75 32.98 -14.00
C GLU A 2 -10.07 32.60 -13.29
N LEU A 3 -10.32 31.30 -13.12
CA LEU A 3 -11.55 30.78 -12.51
C LEU A 3 -11.79 31.39 -11.11
N ASN A 4 -10.70 31.60 -10.36
CA ASN A 4 -10.73 32.22 -9.02
C ASN A 4 -11.32 33.63 -9.04
N GLU A 5 -10.88 34.49 -9.97
CA GLU A 5 -11.37 35.86 -10.08
C GLU A 5 -12.84 35.91 -10.54
N ARG A 6 -13.24 34.99 -11.42
CA ARG A 6 -14.65 34.87 -11.85
C ARG A 6 -15.56 34.51 -10.68
N ILE A 7 -15.13 33.57 -9.82
CA ILE A 7 -15.87 33.18 -8.62
C ILE A 7 -15.99 34.37 -7.66
N LEU A 8 -14.88 35.08 -7.40
CA LEU A 8 -14.87 36.25 -6.50
C LEU A 8 -15.83 37.36 -6.99
N LYS A 9 -15.79 37.69 -8.29
CA LYS A 9 -16.72 38.69 -8.87
C LYS A 9 -18.18 38.26 -8.81
N TYR A 10 -18.46 36.97 -8.95
CA TYR A 10 -19.83 36.46 -8.85
C TYR A 10 -20.37 36.52 -7.42
N ILE A 11 -19.52 36.18 -6.44
CA ILE A 11 -19.84 36.30 -5.01
C ILE A 11 -20.01 37.77 -4.61
N GLU A 12 -19.26 38.68 -5.22
CA GLU A 12 -19.40 40.13 -4.99
C GLU A 12 -20.83 40.61 -5.24
N VAL A 13 -21.44 40.15 -6.34
CA VAL A 13 -22.79 40.53 -6.78
C VAL A 13 -23.90 39.75 -6.06
N THR A 14 -23.69 38.47 -5.77
CA THR A 14 -24.76 37.55 -5.34
C THR A 14 -24.79 37.32 -3.82
N ASP A 15 -23.74 37.76 -3.10
CA ASP A 15 -23.45 37.55 -1.66
C ASP A 15 -23.33 36.09 -1.19
N LYS A 16 -24.15 35.19 -1.73
CA LYS A 16 -24.18 33.76 -1.41
C LYS A 16 -24.48 32.94 -2.65
N VAL A 17 -23.68 31.91 -2.91
CA VAL A 17 -23.86 31.04 -4.08
C VAL A 17 -23.46 29.60 -3.79
N ASP A 18 -24.17 28.63 -4.37
CA ASP A 18 -23.80 27.23 -4.33
C ASP A 18 -22.84 26.89 -5.49
N THR A 19 -21.76 26.16 -5.20
CA THR A 19 -20.83 25.60 -6.19
C THR A 19 -21.47 24.84 -7.36
N LEU A 20 -22.58 24.11 -7.17
CA LEU A 20 -23.30 23.43 -8.26
C LEU A 20 -23.96 24.43 -9.21
N LYS A 21 -24.48 25.54 -8.68
CA LYS A 21 -25.04 26.63 -9.48
C LYS A 21 -23.92 27.34 -10.25
N LEU A 22 -22.77 27.57 -9.61
CA LEU A 22 -21.58 28.11 -10.29
C LEU A 22 -21.08 27.18 -11.40
N ALA A 23 -21.11 25.86 -11.21
CA ALA A 23 -20.72 24.88 -12.22
C ALA A 23 -21.57 24.98 -13.48
N SER A 24 -22.89 25.13 -13.29
CA SER A 24 -23.81 25.33 -14.41
C SER A 24 -23.64 26.70 -15.06
N GLU A 25 -23.49 27.77 -14.28
CA GLU A 25 -23.35 29.14 -14.80
C GLU A 25 -22.04 29.36 -15.57
N PHE A 26 -20.95 28.76 -15.10
CA PHE A 26 -19.64 28.91 -15.72
C PHE A 26 -19.34 27.86 -16.78
N ASN A 27 -20.22 26.87 -16.94
CA ASN A 27 -20.05 25.71 -17.80
C ASN A 27 -18.70 25.01 -17.54
N GLU A 28 -18.37 24.82 -16.26
CA GLU A 28 -17.12 24.19 -15.80
C GLU A 28 -17.43 22.98 -14.93
N ASP A 29 -16.51 22.03 -14.91
CA ASP A 29 -16.64 20.86 -14.06
C ASP A 29 -16.66 21.24 -12.57
N HIS A 30 -17.57 20.61 -11.81
CA HIS A 30 -17.75 20.89 -10.38
C HIS A 30 -16.47 20.68 -9.58
N GLN A 31 -15.63 19.69 -9.92
CA GLN A 31 -14.37 19.46 -9.21
C GLN A 31 -13.39 20.61 -9.39
N LYS A 32 -13.34 21.22 -10.57
CA LYS A 32 -12.48 22.40 -10.80
C LYS A 32 -12.91 23.59 -9.96
N ILE A 33 -14.22 23.81 -9.84
CA ILE A 33 -14.76 24.89 -8.99
C ILE A 33 -14.47 24.61 -7.53
N VAL A 34 -14.65 23.37 -7.06
CA VAL A 34 -14.30 22.99 -5.68
C VAL A 34 -12.80 23.21 -5.41
N GLY A 35 -11.93 22.86 -6.36
CA GLY A 35 -10.48 23.11 -6.25
C GLY A 35 -10.13 24.61 -6.17
N ALA A 36 -10.78 25.43 -7.00
CA ALA A 36 -10.64 26.88 -6.97
C ALA A 36 -11.14 27.49 -5.64
N VAL A 37 -12.30 27.04 -5.15
CA VAL A 37 -12.85 27.44 -3.85
C VAL A 37 -11.89 27.10 -2.72
N LYS A 38 -11.30 25.90 -2.71
CA LYS A 38 -10.31 25.52 -1.68
C LYS A 38 -9.07 26.40 -1.69
N SER A 39 -8.64 26.83 -2.88
CA SER A 39 -7.53 27.77 -3.03
C SER A 39 -7.89 29.17 -2.48
N LEU A 40 -9.11 29.63 -2.71
CA LEU A 40 -9.63 30.90 -2.18
C LEU A 40 -9.87 30.86 -0.67
N GLU A 41 -10.33 29.73 -0.15
CA GLU A 41 -10.52 29.48 1.28
C GLU A 41 -9.17 29.47 2.03
N ALA A 42 -8.12 28.89 1.43
CA ALA A 42 -6.76 28.95 1.99
C ALA A 42 -6.18 30.37 2.08
N LEU A 43 -6.73 31.32 1.31
CA LEU A 43 -6.38 32.74 1.37
C LEU A 43 -7.34 33.55 2.27
N ASP A 44 -8.23 32.88 3.01
CA ASP A 44 -9.32 33.46 3.80
C ASP A 44 -10.25 34.41 3.02
N MET A 45 -10.32 34.26 1.68
CA MET A 45 -11.12 35.14 0.82
C MET A 45 -12.58 34.72 0.76
N VAL A 46 -12.86 33.43 0.91
CA VAL A 46 -14.20 32.82 0.84
C VAL A 46 -14.37 31.84 1.99
N ILE A 47 -15.55 31.80 2.59
CA ILE A 47 -15.95 30.78 3.56
C ILE A 47 -16.81 29.75 2.83
N SER A 48 -16.54 28.46 3.04
CA SER A 48 -17.29 27.37 2.42
C SER A 48 -18.06 26.56 3.47
N GLU A 49 -19.39 26.48 3.32
CA GLU A 49 -20.25 25.63 4.14
C GLU A 49 -20.69 24.41 3.33
N GLY A 50 -20.39 23.20 3.84
CA GLY A 50 -20.73 21.97 3.15
C GLY A 50 -22.22 21.64 3.19
N VAL A 51 -22.84 21.52 2.04
CA VAL A 51 -24.22 21.04 1.86
C VAL A 51 -24.19 19.65 1.22
N LYS A 52 -24.96 18.73 1.80
CA LYS A 52 -25.13 17.37 1.26
C LYS A 52 -26.54 17.25 0.73
N SER A 53 -26.66 16.88 -0.55
CA SER A 53 -27.92 16.48 -1.15
C SER A 53 -27.82 15.02 -1.56
N THR A 54 -28.70 14.20 -1.02
CA THR A 54 -28.81 12.78 -1.38
C THR A 54 -29.94 12.61 -2.38
N LYS A 55 -29.62 12.07 -3.56
CA LYS A 55 -30.61 11.69 -4.56
C LYS A 55 -30.56 10.19 -4.78
N TRP A 56 -31.71 9.56 -4.89
CA TRP A 56 -31.82 8.18 -5.32
C TRP A 56 -31.82 8.10 -6.84
N GLU A 57 -30.98 7.24 -7.38
CA GLU A 57 -30.95 6.93 -8.81
C GLU A 57 -31.09 5.42 -9.01
N LEU A 58 -31.73 5.04 -10.12
CA LEU A 58 -31.75 3.65 -10.55
C LEU A 58 -30.36 3.22 -11.00
N THR A 59 -29.93 2.05 -10.54
CA THR A 59 -28.74 1.38 -11.09
C THR A 59 -29.05 0.86 -12.50
N GLU A 60 -28.02 0.42 -13.23
CA GLU A 60 -28.22 -0.23 -14.53
C GLU A 60 -29.12 -1.47 -14.43
N GLU A 61 -29.01 -2.24 -13.34
CA GLU A 61 -29.91 -3.36 -13.08
C GLU A 61 -31.34 -2.91 -12.74
N GLY A 62 -31.48 -1.82 -11.97
CA GLY A 62 -32.78 -1.21 -11.68
C GLY A 62 -33.50 -0.69 -12.92
N LYS A 63 -32.75 -0.10 -13.88
CA LYS A 63 -33.29 0.33 -15.19
C LYS A 63 -33.82 -0.86 -15.99
N LEU A 64 -33.07 -1.97 -16.02
CA LEU A 64 -33.51 -3.20 -16.70
C LEU A 64 -34.76 -3.79 -16.05
N VAL A 65 -34.86 -3.77 -14.72
CA VAL A 65 -36.04 -4.23 -13.99
C VAL A 65 -37.25 -3.34 -14.23
N ALA A 66 -37.06 -2.02 -14.29
CA ALA A 66 -38.13 -1.09 -14.63
C ALA A 66 -38.71 -1.36 -16.04
N GLU A 67 -37.86 -1.75 -17.00
CA GLU A 67 -38.25 -2.02 -18.39
C GLU A 67 -38.81 -3.43 -18.62
N LYS A 68 -38.17 -4.47 -18.06
CA LYS A 68 -38.50 -5.88 -18.34
C LYS A 68 -39.36 -6.55 -17.26
N GLY A 69 -39.52 -5.91 -16.10
CA GLY A 69 -40.15 -6.48 -14.91
C GLY A 69 -39.13 -6.99 -13.90
N SER A 70 -39.58 -7.20 -12.67
CA SER A 70 -38.77 -7.76 -11.59
C SER A 70 -38.34 -9.19 -11.87
N HIS A 71 -37.21 -9.59 -11.27
CA HIS A 71 -36.64 -10.93 -11.48
C HIS A 71 -37.65 -12.03 -11.10
N GLU A 72 -38.47 -11.80 -10.07
CA GLU A 72 -39.58 -12.67 -9.66
C GLU A 72 -40.74 -12.71 -10.66
N ALA A 73 -41.10 -11.58 -11.27
CA ALA A 73 -42.15 -11.51 -12.29
C ALA A 73 -41.70 -12.11 -13.63
N VAL A 74 -40.45 -11.85 -14.03
CA VAL A 74 -39.83 -12.46 -15.22
C VAL A 74 -39.77 -13.98 -15.06
N LEU A 75 -39.33 -14.47 -13.91
CA LEU A 75 -39.30 -15.90 -13.60
C LEU A 75 -40.70 -16.54 -13.66
N TYR A 76 -41.70 -15.89 -13.06
CA TYR A 76 -43.09 -16.37 -13.11
C TYR A 76 -43.61 -16.46 -14.56
N ARG A 77 -43.35 -15.44 -15.38
CA ARG A 77 -43.74 -15.43 -16.81
C ARG A 77 -43.04 -16.51 -17.62
N SER A 78 -41.82 -16.89 -17.26
CA SER A 78 -41.05 -17.96 -17.94
C SER A 78 -41.47 -19.39 -17.57
N ILE A 79 -42.27 -19.60 -16.52
CA ILE A 79 -42.75 -20.95 -16.11
C ILE A 79 -43.99 -21.33 -16.92
N PRO A 80 -44.00 -22.42 -17.71
CA PRO A 80 -45.21 -22.91 -18.38
C PRO A 80 -46.21 -23.50 -17.38
N ASP A 81 -47.50 -23.59 -17.74
CA ASP A 81 -48.55 -24.15 -16.87
C ASP A 81 -48.33 -25.65 -16.57
N ALA A 82 -47.63 -26.36 -17.47
CA ALA A 82 -47.19 -27.74 -17.26
C ALA A 82 -46.07 -27.89 -16.20
N GLY A 83 -45.47 -26.78 -15.78
CA GLY A 83 -44.29 -26.73 -14.92
C GLY A 83 -42.98 -26.92 -15.70
N ILE A 84 -41.87 -26.53 -15.07
CA ILE A 84 -40.53 -26.61 -15.65
C ILE A 84 -39.53 -27.10 -14.59
N LEU A 85 -38.51 -27.82 -15.03
CA LEU A 85 -37.47 -28.33 -14.14
C LEU A 85 -36.70 -27.16 -13.50
N GLN A 86 -36.47 -27.24 -12.18
CA GLN A 86 -35.75 -26.19 -11.44
C GLN A 86 -34.38 -25.87 -12.06
N ALA A 87 -33.65 -26.89 -12.52
CA ALA A 87 -32.33 -26.74 -13.13
C ALA A 87 -32.36 -25.99 -14.49
N GLU A 88 -33.48 -26.09 -15.21
CA GLU A 88 -33.67 -25.46 -16.52
C GLU A 88 -34.03 -23.98 -16.36
N VAL A 89 -34.90 -23.65 -15.40
CA VAL A 89 -35.22 -22.26 -15.03
C VAL A 89 -33.99 -21.49 -14.57
N MET A 90 -33.12 -22.14 -13.79
CA MET A 90 -31.88 -21.52 -13.29
C MET A 90 -30.88 -21.18 -14.40
N LYS A 91 -30.97 -21.80 -15.57
CA LYS A 91 -30.09 -21.55 -16.73
C LYS A 91 -30.67 -20.55 -17.72
N THR A 92 -31.99 -20.50 -17.86
CA THR A 92 -32.67 -19.71 -18.90
C THR A 92 -32.95 -18.27 -18.48
N VAL A 93 -33.17 -18.01 -17.18
CA VAL A 93 -33.55 -16.68 -16.69
C VAL A 93 -32.33 -15.96 -16.05
N PRO A 94 -31.98 -14.74 -16.49
CA PRO A 94 -30.98 -13.91 -15.81
C PRO A 94 -31.36 -13.66 -14.35
N ASN A 95 -30.43 -13.80 -13.41
CA ASN A 95 -30.69 -13.65 -11.97
C ASN A 95 -31.80 -14.56 -11.41
N ALA A 96 -32.05 -15.72 -12.05
CA ALA A 96 -33.07 -16.71 -11.67
C ALA A 96 -33.04 -17.10 -10.17
N LYS A 97 -31.86 -17.21 -9.57
CA LYS A 97 -31.72 -17.59 -8.15
C LYS A 97 -32.36 -16.56 -7.20
N VAL A 98 -32.24 -15.27 -7.52
CA VAL A 98 -32.82 -14.17 -6.74
C VAL A 98 -34.33 -14.11 -6.96
N GLY A 99 -34.77 -14.18 -8.22
CA GLY A 99 -36.19 -14.22 -8.58
C GLY A 99 -36.92 -15.42 -7.98
N PHE A 100 -36.29 -16.60 -7.97
CA PHE A 100 -36.87 -17.84 -7.43
C PHE A 100 -37.13 -17.78 -5.93
N SER A 101 -36.14 -17.32 -5.16
CA SER A 101 -36.29 -17.16 -3.71
C SER A 101 -37.43 -16.20 -3.36
N LYS A 102 -37.53 -15.08 -4.09
CA LYS A 102 -38.55 -14.06 -3.83
C LYS A 102 -39.94 -14.49 -4.30
N ALA A 103 -40.07 -15.07 -5.49
CA ALA A 103 -41.32 -15.64 -6.00
C ALA A 103 -41.87 -16.73 -5.07
N MET A 104 -40.98 -17.54 -4.46
CA MET A 104 -41.38 -18.52 -3.44
C MET A 104 -41.83 -17.84 -2.15
N SER A 105 -41.11 -16.82 -1.67
CA SER A 105 -41.52 -16.07 -0.45
C SER A 105 -42.86 -15.33 -0.61
N LEU A 106 -43.18 -14.89 -1.83
CA LEU A 106 -44.45 -14.23 -2.19
C LEU A 106 -45.57 -15.24 -2.51
N GLY A 107 -45.25 -16.54 -2.54
CA GLY A 107 -46.22 -17.61 -2.81
C GLY A 107 -46.69 -17.71 -4.26
N TRP A 108 -45.95 -17.14 -5.22
CA TRP A 108 -46.31 -17.18 -6.65
C TRP A 108 -46.01 -18.52 -7.32
N ILE A 109 -45.01 -19.24 -6.79
CA ILE A 109 -44.55 -20.53 -7.30
C ILE A 109 -44.54 -21.59 -6.20
N ALA A 110 -44.67 -22.85 -6.58
CA ALA A 110 -44.57 -24.01 -5.69
C ALA A 110 -43.63 -25.07 -6.29
N ILE A 111 -42.95 -25.82 -5.41
CA ILE A 111 -42.08 -26.93 -5.82
C ILE A 111 -42.82 -28.23 -5.59
N ASP A 112 -42.97 -29.01 -6.66
CA ASP A 112 -43.48 -30.36 -6.63
C ASP A 112 -42.30 -31.35 -6.67
N LYS A 113 -42.20 -32.23 -5.66
CA LYS A 113 -41.12 -33.22 -5.51
C LYS A 113 -41.59 -34.65 -5.77
N SER A 114 -42.84 -34.84 -6.18
CA SER A 114 -43.48 -36.16 -6.29
C SER A 114 -42.96 -37.00 -7.47
N SER A 115 -42.32 -36.39 -8.47
CA SER A 115 -41.78 -37.04 -9.68
C SER A 115 -40.25 -37.23 -9.68
N GLY A 116 -39.59 -37.14 -8.52
CA GLY A 116 -38.14 -37.33 -8.36
C GLY A 116 -37.31 -36.07 -8.64
N ALA A 117 -37.42 -35.45 -9.80
CA ALA A 117 -36.75 -34.17 -10.09
C ALA A 117 -37.65 -32.98 -9.66
N PRO A 118 -37.12 -31.96 -8.95
CA PRO A 118 -37.92 -30.85 -8.44
C PRO A 118 -38.50 -30.01 -9.60
N LEU A 119 -39.83 -30.02 -9.71
CA LEU A 119 -40.57 -29.28 -10.72
C LEU A 119 -41.16 -28.00 -10.11
N VAL A 120 -40.99 -26.88 -10.80
CA VAL A 120 -41.54 -25.59 -10.38
C VAL A 120 -42.86 -25.35 -11.12
N LYS A 121 -43.94 -25.15 -10.37
CA LYS A 121 -45.29 -24.84 -10.91
C LYS A 121 -45.76 -23.47 -10.44
N ARG A 122 -46.59 -22.81 -11.25
CA ARG A 122 -47.31 -21.59 -10.83
C ARG A 122 -48.38 -21.96 -9.80
N LYS A 123 -48.47 -21.19 -8.72
CA LYS A 123 -49.47 -21.39 -7.66
C LYS A 123 -50.66 -20.42 -7.79
N THR A 124 -50.40 -19.21 -8.28
CA THR A 124 -51.39 -18.17 -8.54
C THR A 124 -51.60 -18.02 -10.06
N GLU A 125 -52.77 -17.56 -10.50
CA GLU A 125 -53.07 -17.34 -11.93
C GLU A 125 -52.56 -15.97 -12.43
N SER A 126 -52.56 -14.95 -11.56
CA SER A 126 -52.07 -13.60 -11.86
C SER A 126 -51.12 -13.09 -10.77
N ILE A 127 -50.21 -12.20 -11.16
CA ILE A 127 -49.24 -11.55 -10.25
C ILE A 127 -49.27 -10.03 -10.46
N VAL A 128 -48.95 -9.28 -9.41
CA VAL A 128 -48.78 -7.82 -9.46
C VAL A 128 -47.31 -7.50 -9.19
N ASP A 129 -46.64 -6.88 -10.16
CA ASP A 129 -45.23 -6.54 -10.08
C ASP A 129 -45.01 -5.17 -9.41
N SER A 130 -45.30 -5.11 -8.10
CA SER A 130 -45.09 -3.90 -7.29
C SER A 130 -43.66 -3.34 -7.35
N VAL A 131 -42.66 -4.19 -7.62
CA VAL A 131 -41.26 -3.76 -7.72
C VAL A 131 -41.03 -2.98 -9.01
N GLN A 132 -41.56 -3.45 -10.13
CA GLN A 132 -41.51 -2.71 -11.40
C GLN A 132 -42.27 -1.38 -11.31
N ASP A 133 -43.44 -1.37 -10.68
CA ASP A 133 -44.25 -0.16 -10.52
C ASP A 133 -43.52 0.90 -9.71
N HIS A 134 -42.97 0.52 -8.54
CA HIS A 134 -42.18 1.42 -7.70
C HIS A 134 -40.94 1.97 -8.42
N LEU A 135 -40.23 1.15 -9.20
CA LEU A 135 -39.06 1.62 -9.95
C LEU A 135 -39.44 2.55 -11.11
N ASN A 136 -40.61 2.34 -11.73
CA ASN A 136 -41.14 3.24 -12.76
C ASN A 136 -41.62 4.57 -12.18
N GLU A 137 -42.17 4.59 -10.96
CA GLU A 137 -42.49 5.83 -10.24
C GLU A 137 -41.23 6.64 -9.94
N ILE A 138 -40.16 5.99 -9.45
CA ILE A 138 -38.86 6.64 -9.23
C ILE A 138 -38.28 7.17 -10.56
N ARG A 139 -38.42 6.41 -11.66
CA ARG A 139 -37.98 6.86 -13.00
C ARG A 139 -38.72 8.12 -13.46
N LYS A 140 -39.98 8.28 -13.06
CA LYS A 140 -40.82 9.47 -13.33
C LYS A 140 -40.58 10.63 -12.33
N GLY A 141 -39.69 10.44 -11.35
CA GLY A 141 -39.37 11.44 -10.33
C GLY A 141 -40.37 11.53 -9.18
N ILE A 142 -41.26 10.54 -9.04
CA ILE A 142 -42.21 10.44 -7.93
C ILE A 142 -41.59 9.53 -6.87
N ASP A 143 -41.28 10.09 -5.70
CA ASP A 143 -40.59 9.38 -4.62
C ASP A 143 -41.53 9.07 -3.45
N ASN A 144 -42.53 8.22 -3.68
CA ASN A 144 -43.57 7.87 -2.71
C ASN A 144 -43.38 6.48 -2.06
N ILE A 145 -42.13 6.02 -1.94
CA ILE A 145 -41.82 4.66 -1.48
C ILE A 145 -41.42 4.67 0.01
N PRO A 146 -42.02 3.82 0.85
CA PRO A 146 -41.61 3.65 2.24
C PRO A 146 -40.13 3.28 2.41
N ASP A 147 -39.47 3.79 3.45
CA ASP A 147 -38.03 3.58 3.68
C ASP A 147 -37.63 2.10 3.83
N ASN A 148 -38.52 1.28 4.38
CA ASN A 148 -38.31 -0.18 4.47
C ASN A 148 -38.12 -0.81 3.07
N ILE A 149 -38.91 -0.37 2.09
CA ILE A 149 -38.85 -0.87 0.71
C ILE A 149 -37.62 -0.29 -0.01
N ARG A 150 -37.29 0.99 0.21
CA ARG A 150 -36.05 1.59 -0.33
C ARG A 150 -34.80 0.83 0.15
N SER A 151 -34.77 0.43 1.42
CA SER A 151 -33.65 -0.33 1.98
C SER A 151 -33.51 -1.73 1.34
N ASP A 152 -34.63 -2.39 1.01
CA ASP A 152 -34.65 -3.66 0.27
C ASP A 152 -34.10 -3.45 -1.15
N TYR A 153 -34.56 -2.41 -1.85
CA TYR A 153 -34.10 -2.09 -3.22
C TYR A 153 -32.62 -1.71 -3.28
N LYS A 154 -32.10 -1.02 -2.26
CA LYS A 154 -30.67 -0.75 -2.10
C LYS A 154 -29.88 -2.06 -1.92
N LYS A 155 -30.34 -2.97 -1.04
CA LYS A 155 -29.70 -4.29 -0.84
C LYS A 155 -29.72 -5.14 -2.11
N ARG A 156 -30.81 -5.05 -2.87
CA ARG A 156 -31.00 -5.73 -4.17
C ARG A 156 -30.23 -5.06 -5.32
N LYS A 157 -29.48 -3.98 -5.06
CA LYS A 157 -28.74 -3.20 -6.08
C LYS A 157 -29.63 -2.65 -7.20
N LEU A 158 -30.92 -2.41 -6.94
CA LEU A 158 -31.86 -1.80 -7.88
C LEU A 158 -31.83 -0.26 -7.80
N LEU A 159 -31.52 0.25 -6.60
CA LEU A 159 -31.32 1.67 -6.35
C LEU A 159 -29.95 1.92 -5.75
N GLN A 160 -29.37 3.05 -6.13
CA GLN A 160 -28.17 3.60 -5.53
C GLN A 160 -28.44 4.99 -5.00
N GLU A 161 -27.82 5.29 -3.87
CA GLU A 161 -27.90 6.60 -3.23
C GLU A 161 -26.68 7.40 -3.69
N ILE A 162 -26.93 8.47 -4.45
CA ILE A 162 -25.88 9.38 -4.90
C ILE A 162 -25.88 10.57 -3.96
N THR A 163 -24.79 10.70 -3.19
CA THR A 163 -24.57 11.86 -2.34
C THR A 163 -23.79 12.91 -3.13
N LEU A 164 -24.48 13.97 -3.54
CA LEU A 164 -23.85 15.15 -4.11
C LEU A 164 -23.41 16.07 -2.96
N LYS A 165 -22.11 16.34 -2.91
CA LYS A 165 -21.53 17.32 -1.99
C LYS A 165 -21.35 18.62 -2.73
N SER A 166 -22.03 19.66 -2.27
CA SER A 166 -21.83 21.03 -2.72
C SER A 166 -21.37 21.89 -1.56
N PHE A 167 -20.83 23.05 -1.88
CA PHE A 167 -20.44 24.06 -0.91
C PHE A 167 -21.20 25.34 -1.20
N VAL A 168 -21.75 25.94 -0.15
CA VAL A 168 -22.33 27.26 -0.21
C VAL A 168 -21.26 28.25 0.21
N LEU A 169 -20.97 29.18 -0.70
CA LEU A 169 -19.89 30.14 -0.57
C LEU A 169 -20.43 31.46 -0.05
N THR A 170 -19.72 32.03 0.92
CA THR A 170 -19.96 33.38 1.46
C THR A 170 -18.65 34.17 1.50
N LYS A 171 -18.75 35.50 1.60
CA LYS A 171 -17.59 36.40 1.67
C LYS A 171 -16.76 36.09 2.94
N GLY A 172 -15.46 35.85 2.76
CA GLY A 172 -14.52 35.67 3.86
C GLY A 172 -14.00 37.00 4.44
N PRO A 173 -13.23 36.96 5.54
CA PRO A 173 -12.71 38.16 6.20
C PRO A 173 -11.72 38.96 5.32
N LYS A 174 -11.01 38.31 4.40
CA LYS A 174 -10.07 38.95 3.45
C LYS A 174 -10.64 39.00 2.02
N PHE A 175 -11.96 39.10 1.87
CA PHE A 175 -12.60 39.13 0.56
C PHE A 175 -12.07 40.30 -0.29
N ALA A 176 -11.57 39.99 -1.48
CA ALA A 176 -11.16 40.95 -2.50
C ALA A 176 -11.49 40.39 -3.89
N THR A 177 -11.65 41.26 -4.88
CA THR A 177 -12.01 40.87 -6.26
C THR A 177 -10.83 40.35 -7.08
N SER A 178 -9.60 40.59 -6.60
CA SER A 178 -8.36 40.08 -7.18
C SER A 178 -7.45 39.49 -6.10
N ILE A 179 -6.72 38.44 -6.47
CA ILE A 179 -5.74 37.82 -5.59
C ILE A 179 -4.44 38.62 -5.70
N LYS A 180 -4.07 39.35 -4.64
CA LYS A 180 -2.73 39.93 -4.54
C LYS A 180 -1.75 38.81 -4.19
N LYS A 181 -0.94 38.38 -5.17
CA LYS A 181 0.15 37.44 -4.92
C LYS A 181 1.21 38.16 -4.07
N MET A 182 1.45 37.64 -2.87
CA MET A 182 2.58 38.09 -2.04
C MET A 182 3.87 37.54 -2.62
N GLU A 183 4.92 38.35 -2.63
CA GLU A 183 6.23 37.91 -3.07
C GLU A 183 6.83 36.94 -2.06
N THR A 184 7.56 35.95 -2.56
CA THR A 184 8.14 34.88 -1.72
C THR A 184 9.54 35.23 -1.28
N ASP A 185 10.38 35.60 -2.24
CA ASP A 185 11.79 35.93 -2.03
C ASP A 185 12.10 37.34 -2.50
N LEU A 186 13.09 37.95 -1.85
CA LEU A 186 13.64 39.23 -2.25
C LEU A 186 14.59 39.05 -3.44
N THR A 187 14.30 39.72 -4.56
CA THR A 187 15.17 39.66 -5.75
C THR A 187 16.11 40.86 -5.83
N SER A 188 17.21 40.70 -6.58
CA SER A 188 18.17 41.77 -6.82
C SER A 188 17.52 42.98 -7.51
N GLU A 189 16.60 42.75 -8.45
CA GLU A 189 15.88 43.82 -9.16
C GLU A 189 14.97 44.64 -8.24
N MET A 190 14.29 43.98 -7.28
CA MET A 190 13.48 44.67 -6.28
C MET A 190 14.33 45.60 -5.41
N LEU A 191 15.54 45.17 -5.05
CA LEU A 191 16.49 45.99 -4.29
C LEU A 191 16.95 47.23 -5.07
N LEU A 192 17.24 47.08 -6.37
CA LEU A 192 17.69 48.16 -7.24
C LEU A 192 16.58 49.19 -7.51
N THR A 193 15.34 48.72 -7.71
CA THR A 193 14.18 49.58 -8.03
C THR A 193 13.51 50.18 -6.79
N GLY A 194 13.79 49.64 -5.60
CA GLY A 194 13.13 50.04 -4.35
C GLY A 194 11.71 49.46 -4.18
N ALA A 195 11.25 48.61 -5.12
CA ALA A 195 9.91 48.02 -5.10
C ALA A 195 9.63 47.18 -3.83
N TRP A 196 10.69 46.62 -3.22
CA TRP A 196 10.57 45.82 -1.98
C TRP A 196 9.93 46.58 -0.81
N LYS A 197 9.93 47.92 -0.82
CA LYS A 197 9.32 48.74 0.23
C LYS A 197 7.79 48.77 0.19
N GLU A 198 7.22 48.58 -1.00
CA GLU A 198 5.76 48.66 -1.23
C GLU A 198 5.12 47.29 -1.38
N LEU A 199 5.92 46.26 -1.70
CA LEU A 199 5.48 44.88 -1.84
C LEU A 199 5.28 44.20 -0.48
N GLN A 200 4.28 43.33 -0.41
CA GLN A 200 4.04 42.49 0.75
C GLN A 200 4.66 41.11 0.52
N PHE A 201 5.53 40.69 1.44
CA PHE A 201 6.17 39.39 1.41
C PHE A 201 5.41 38.37 2.26
N LYS A 202 5.43 37.11 1.82
CA LYS A 202 4.91 36.01 2.62
C LYS A 202 5.77 35.84 3.89
N PRO A 203 5.17 35.73 5.10
CA PRO A 203 5.96 35.51 6.31
C PRO A 203 6.68 34.16 6.24
N TYR A 204 7.95 34.14 6.63
CA TYR A 204 8.75 32.92 6.70
C TYR A 204 8.28 32.04 7.87
N ASN A 205 8.16 30.74 7.63
CA ASN A 205 7.79 29.79 8.67
C ASN A 205 9.04 29.32 9.43
N PHE A 206 9.28 29.87 10.62
CA PHE A 206 10.42 29.51 11.47
C PHE A 206 10.27 28.15 12.19
N ASP A 207 9.07 27.56 12.17
CA ASP A 207 8.82 26.24 12.78
C ASP A 207 9.17 25.07 11.84
N ALA A 208 9.42 25.36 10.55
CA ALA A 208 9.79 24.35 9.58
C ALA A 208 11.30 24.04 9.64
N LEU A 209 11.65 22.77 9.42
CA LEU A 209 13.04 22.39 9.22
C LEU A 209 13.54 22.97 7.89
N GLY A 210 14.70 23.63 7.95
CA GLY A 210 15.39 24.12 6.76
C GLY A 210 15.91 22.99 5.88
N GLN A 211 16.31 23.34 4.66
CA GLN A 211 16.93 22.38 3.75
C GLN A 211 18.34 22.03 4.24
N PRO A 212 18.66 20.75 4.49
CA PRO A 212 20.01 20.36 4.87
C PRO A 212 20.97 20.59 3.70
N PRO A 213 22.19 21.10 3.94
CA PRO A 213 23.19 21.25 2.90
C PRO A 213 23.68 19.88 2.42
N GLU A 214 24.05 19.79 1.15
CA GLU A 214 24.71 18.59 0.61
C GLU A 214 26.12 18.48 1.19
N CYS A 215 26.43 17.37 1.86
CA CYS A 215 27.74 17.11 2.45
C CYS A 215 28.18 15.65 2.29
N GLY A 216 29.48 15.40 2.41
CA GLY A 216 30.06 14.05 2.41
C GLY A 216 29.79 13.31 3.73
N HIS A 217 29.62 11.99 3.66
CA HIS A 217 29.30 11.16 4.83
C HIS A 217 30.36 10.07 5.02
N LEU A 218 30.80 9.85 6.27
CA LEU A 218 31.65 8.71 6.65
C LEU A 218 30.79 7.50 7.02
N HIS A 219 31.20 6.31 6.58
CA HIS A 219 30.51 5.06 6.90
C HIS A 219 30.47 4.84 8.43
N PRO A 220 29.31 4.59 9.05
CA PRO A 220 29.18 4.48 10.51
C PRO A 220 30.13 3.48 11.16
N LEU A 221 30.30 2.29 10.56
CA LEU A 221 31.25 1.28 11.06
C LEU A 221 32.70 1.80 11.12
N LEU A 222 33.11 2.63 10.17
CA LEU A 222 34.47 3.18 10.13
C LEU A 222 34.65 4.30 11.16
N LYS A 223 33.58 5.03 11.51
CA LYS A 223 33.60 5.98 12.63
C LYS A 223 33.87 5.24 13.94
N VAL A 224 33.09 4.19 14.19
CA VAL A 224 33.27 3.34 15.38
C VAL A 224 34.65 2.68 15.40
N ARG A 225 35.13 2.12 14.27
CA ARG A 225 36.49 1.58 14.17
C ARG A 225 37.57 2.61 14.53
N SER A 226 37.39 3.87 14.12
CA SER A 226 38.33 4.95 14.43
C SER A 226 38.32 5.28 15.92
N GLU A 227 37.15 5.29 16.56
CA GLU A 227 37.01 5.45 18.01
C GLU A 227 37.69 4.32 18.79
N PHE A 228 37.46 3.06 18.41
CA PHE A 228 38.16 1.92 19.04
C PHE A 228 39.67 2.02 18.88
N ARG A 229 40.14 2.39 17.69
CA ARG A 229 41.58 2.57 17.43
C ARG A 229 42.17 3.64 18.35
N GLU A 230 41.48 4.76 18.54
CA GLU A 230 41.93 5.83 19.42
C GLU A 230 42.07 5.34 20.87
N ILE A 231 41.07 4.63 21.39
CA ILE A 231 41.08 4.09 22.75
C ILE A 231 42.31 3.19 22.99
N PHE A 232 42.62 2.29 22.05
CA PHE A 232 43.80 1.42 22.18
C PHE A 232 45.11 2.21 22.16
N LEU A 233 45.21 3.24 21.31
CA LEU A 233 46.40 4.10 21.25
C LEU A 233 46.57 4.93 22.54
N GLU A 234 45.48 5.46 23.10
CA GLU A 234 45.50 6.18 24.38
C GLU A 234 45.95 5.30 25.55
N MET A 235 45.60 4.02 25.52
CA MET A 235 46.07 3.02 26.49
C MET A 235 47.55 2.60 26.27
N GLY A 236 48.21 3.10 25.23
CA GLY A 236 49.60 2.80 24.89
C GLY A 236 49.81 1.51 24.10
N PHE A 237 48.76 0.90 23.53
CA PHE A 237 48.90 -0.23 22.63
C PHE A 237 49.44 0.22 21.27
N THR A 238 50.14 -0.68 20.58
CA THR A 238 50.59 -0.48 19.20
C THR A 238 49.72 -1.33 18.26
N GLU A 239 49.26 -0.74 17.16
CA GLU A 239 48.48 -1.45 16.15
C GLU A 239 49.34 -2.51 15.44
N MET A 240 48.93 -3.77 15.50
CA MET A 240 49.60 -4.87 14.80
C MET A 240 49.10 -4.94 13.34
N PRO A 241 49.99 -5.14 12.35
CA PRO A 241 49.58 -5.24 10.95
C PRO A 241 48.75 -6.50 10.71
N THR A 242 47.59 -6.33 10.07
CA THR A 242 46.68 -7.42 9.68
C THR A 242 46.38 -7.38 8.17
N ASN A 243 47.39 -7.07 7.36
CA ASN A 243 47.28 -6.89 5.90
C ASN A 243 47.14 -8.21 5.12
N GLN A 244 46.70 -9.27 5.78
CA GLN A 244 46.55 -10.61 5.24
C GLN A 244 45.17 -11.15 5.61
N TYR A 245 44.32 -11.35 4.59
CA TYR A 245 42.98 -11.93 4.79
C TYR A 245 42.98 -13.46 4.71
N VAL A 246 43.95 -14.03 3.98
CA VAL A 246 44.10 -15.49 3.85
C VAL A 246 45.20 -15.93 4.80
N GLU A 247 44.83 -16.66 5.85
CA GLU A 247 45.77 -17.21 6.81
C GLU A 247 45.98 -18.71 6.62
N SER A 248 47.19 -19.18 6.90
CA SER A 248 47.46 -20.62 6.93
C SER A 248 46.74 -21.25 8.12
N SER A 249 46.24 -22.48 7.97
CA SER A 249 45.61 -23.20 9.09
C SER A 249 46.56 -23.40 10.28
N PHE A 250 47.87 -23.39 10.02
CA PHE A 250 48.88 -23.40 11.06
C PHE A 250 48.80 -22.17 11.97
N TRP A 251 48.85 -20.95 11.41
CA TRP A 251 48.78 -19.72 12.20
C TRP A 251 47.40 -19.48 12.82
N ASN A 252 46.32 -19.80 12.09
CA ASN A 252 44.95 -19.53 12.54
C ASN A 252 44.46 -20.51 13.63
N PHE A 253 45.02 -21.72 13.71
CA PHE A 253 44.54 -22.75 14.66
C PHE A 253 45.67 -23.39 15.46
N ASP A 254 46.67 -23.97 14.79
CA ASP A 254 47.66 -24.82 15.45
C ASP A 254 48.62 -24.03 16.35
N ALA A 255 49.05 -22.85 15.90
CA ALA A 255 49.89 -21.94 16.68
C ALA A 255 49.20 -21.42 17.94
N LEU A 256 47.85 -21.44 17.98
CA LEU A 256 47.01 -21.05 19.11
C LEU A 256 46.62 -22.24 20.00
N PHE A 257 47.25 -23.40 19.80
CA PHE A 257 47.00 -24.63 20.54
C PHE A 257 45.57 -25.18 20.39
N GLN A 258 44.90 -24.86 19.26
CA GLN A 258 43.58 -25.40 18.95
C GLN A 258 43.70 -26.82 18.35
N PRO A 259 42.92 -27.82 18.82
CA PRO A 259 42.96 -29.18 18.29
C PRO A 259 42.63 -29.27 16.79
N GLN A 260 43.25 -30.24 16.10
CA GLN A 260 43.01 -30.50 14.67
C GLN A 260 41.58 -30.98 14.36
N GLN A 261 40.97 -31.71 15.29
CA GLN A 261 39.59 -32.21 15.18
C GLN A 261 38.55 -31.19 15.71
N HIS A 262 38.95 -29.94 15.98
CA HIS A 262 38.05 -28.95 16.54
C HIS A 262 36.96 -28.56 15.51
N PRO A 263 35.67 -28.55 15.90
CA PRO A 263 34.55 -28.27 14.98
C PRO A 263 34.71 -26.98 14.18
N ALA A 264 35.27 -25.92 14.78
CA ALA A 264 35.52 -24.66 14.09
C ALA A 264 36.43 -24.77 12.84
N ARG A 265 37.13 -25.89 12.63
CA ARG A 265 37.94 -26.16 11.42
C ARG A 265 37.15 -26.88 10.33
N ASP A 266 35.86 -27.12 10.52
CA ASP A 266 34.99 -27.69 9.49
C ASP A 266 34.69 -26.66 8.40
N ALA A 267 34.40 -27.13 7.19
CA ALA A 267 34.12 -26.30 6.02
C ALA A 267 32.83 -25.48 6.16
N HIS A 268 31.96 -25.85 7.11
CA HIS A 268 30.76 -25.09 7.45
C HIS A 268 31.06 -23.82 8.25
N ASP A 269 32.15 -23.81 9.03
CA ASP A 269 32.51 -22.70 9.93
C ASP A 269 33.65 -21.85 9.37
N THR A 270 34.60 -22.48 8.66
CA THR A 270 35.79 -21.80 8.10
C THR A 270 35.84 -21.92 6.59
N PHE A 271 36.04 -20.78 5.91
CA PHE A 271 36.28 -20.76 4.47
C PHE A 271 37.70 -21.22 4.15
N PHE A 272 37.83 -22.43 3.60
CA PHE A 272 39.08 -22.91 3.01
C PHE A 272 39.23 -22.42 1.56
N ILE A 273 40.46 -22.10 1.18
CA ILE A 273 40.78 -21.56 -0.13
C ILE A 273 41.16 -22.69 -1.09
N SER A 274 40.66 -22.64 -2.33
CA SER A 274 40.99 -23.62 -3.37
C SER A 274 42.33 -23.32 -4.07
N SER A 275 42.72 -22.04 -4.18
CA SER A 275 44.01 -21.62 -4.72
C SER A 275 44.46 -20.30 -4.08
N PRO A 276 45.62 -20.25 -3.40
CA PRO A 276 46.49 -21.38 -3.06
C PRO A 276 45.86 -22.26 -1.95
N ALA A 277 45.81 -23.58 -2.16
CA ALA A 277 45.27 -24.54 -1.18
C ALA A 277 46.26 -24.95 -0.09
N THR A 278 47.56 -24.70 -0.31
CA THR A 278 48.62 -25.05 0.63
C THR A 278 49.55 -23.86 0.83
N SER A 279 50.07 -23.71 2.04
CA SER A 279 51.11 -22.73 2.35
C SER A 279 52.43 -23.46 2.55
N THR A 280 53.52 -22.84 2.09
CA THR A 280 54.89 -23.35 2.26
C THR A 280 55.75 -22.45 3.15
N GLU A 281 55.20 -21.33 3.61
CA GLU A 281 55.93 -20.29 4.34
C GLU A 281 55.56 -20.33 5.82
N PHE A 282 56.33 -21.10 6.60
CA PHE A 282 56.24 -21.10 8.06
C PHE A 282 57.60 -21.47 8.70
N PRO A 283 57.88 -21.01 9.94
CA PRO A 283 59.10 -21.40 10.63
C PRO A 283 59.07 -22.88 10.99
N VAL A 284 59.84 -23.71 10.27
CA VAL A 284 59.87 -25.18 10.41
C VAL A 284 60.20 -25.59 11.85
N ASP A 285 61.12 -24.88 12.50
CA ASP A 285 61.48 -25.15 13.90
C ASP A 285 60.29 -24.94 14.85
N TYR A 286 59.44 -23.95 14.58
CA TYR A 286 58.25 -23.69 15.40
C TYR A 286 57.17 -24.73 15.13
N LEU A 287 56.97 -25.11 13.87
CA LEU A 287 56.05 -26.17 13.50
C LEU A 287 56.33 -27.47 14.25
N GLU A 288 57.58 -27.94 14.28
CA GLU A 288 57.94 -29.19 14.97
C GLU A 288 57.73 -29.09 16.48
N ARG A 289 57.97 -27.91 17.09
CA ARG A 289 57.65 -27.69 18.52
C ARG A 289 56.15 -27.77 18.77
N VAL A 290 55.33 -27.08 17.98
CA VAL A 290 53.86 -27.10 18.11
C VAL A 290 53.35 -28.53 17.96
N LYS A 291 53.78 -29.23 16.91
CA LYS A 291 53.45 -30.63 16.66
C LYS A 291 53.76 -31.54 17.86
N LYS A 292 54.97 -31.43 18.42
CA LYS A 292 55.38 -32.22 19.58
C LYS A 292 54.49 -31.98 20.79
N VAL A 293 54.21 -30.72 21.12
CA VAL A 293 53.37 -30.39 22.28
C VAL A 293 51.93 -30.85 22.08
N HIS A 294 51.40 -30.76 20.86
CA HIS A 294 50.05 -31.24 20.55
C HIS A 294 49.91 -32.76 20.74
N SER A 295 50.90 -33.56 20.31
CA SER A 295 50.78 -35.04 20.31
C SER A 295 51.32 -35.72 21.56
N GLU A 296 52.43 -35.24 22.11
CA GLU A 296 53.15 -35.89 23.22
C GLU A 296 53.04 -35.08 24.52
N GLY A 297 52.56 -33.84 24.43
CA GLY A 297 52.60 -32.90 25.55
C GLY A 297 53.97 -32.27 25.69
N GLY A 298 54.08 -31.32 26.62
CA GLY A 298 55.29 -30.53 26.80
C GLY A 298 55.02 -29.30 27.64
N TYR A 299 56.09 -28.65 28.11
CA TYR A 299 56.01 -27.41 28.90
C TYR A 299 55.09 -27.51 30.14
N GLY A 300 54.97 -28.70 30.73
CA GLY A 300 54.09 -28.97 31.88
C GLY A 300 52.64 -29.31 31.51
N SER A 301 52.27 -29.29 30.23
CA SER A 301 50.96 -29.72 29.73
C SER A 301 50.98 -31.18 29.26
N GLN A 302 49.87 -31.87 29.48
CA GLN A 302 49.59 -33.18 28.88
C GLN A 302 49.23 -33.03 27.39
N PRO A 303 49.41 -34.07 26.57
CA PRO A 303 49.03 -34.06 25.16
C PRO A 303 47.53 -33.90 24.94
N LEU A 304 47.16 -33.42 23.76
CA LEU A 304 45.79 -33.54 23.27
C LEU A 304 45.56 -35.02 22.92
N HIS A 305 44.58 -35.67 23.57
CA HIS A 305 44.27 -37.10 23.43
C HIS A 305 43.71 -37.42 22.02
N LEU A 306 44.57 -37.39 20.99
CA LEU A 306 44.21 -37.57 19.59
C LEU A 306 45.05 -38.70 18.99
N THR A 307 44.45 -39.88 18.87
CA THR A 307 45.15 -41.16 18.63
C THR A 307 45.46 -41.49 17.16
N ASN A 308 45.18 -40.61 16.18
CA ASN A 308 45.49 -40.90 14.78
C ASN A 308 45.63 -39.61 13.94
N LEU A 309 46.84 -39.08 13.83
CA LEU A 309 47.19 -38.10 12.80
C LEU A 309 47.93 -38.81 11.66
N LYS A 310 47.19 -39.61 10.89
CA LYS A 310 47.67 -40.24 9.64
C LYS A 310 47.65 -39.25 8.47
N SER A 311 48.35 -38.13 8.61
CA SER A 311 48.82 -37.27 7.51
C SER A 311 49.52 -36.04 8.10
N TYR A 312 50.66 -36.23 8.75
CA TYR A 312 51.52 -35.09 9.14
C TYR A 312 52.11 -34.32 7.93
N THR A 313 51.80 -34.72 6.70
CA THR A 313 51.95 -33.95 5.46
C THR A 313 50.84 -32.91 5.21
N GLN A 314 49.82 -32.84 6.08
CA GLN A 314 48.67 -31.92 5.96
C GLN A 314 48.66 -30.79 7.02
N PHE A 315 49.81 -30.37 7.54
CA PHE A 315 49.87 -29.03 8.13
C PHE A 315 49.67 -28.01 6.99
N GLY A 316 48.48 -27.42 6.93
CA GLY A 316 48.13 -26.43 5.90
C GLY A 316 47.38 -26.95 4.68
N ALA A 317 46.75 -28.14 4.73
CA ALA A 317 45.86 -28.60 3.66
C ALA A 317 44.41 -28.74 4.17
N ALA A 318 43.46 -28.22 3.39
CA ALA A 318 42.03 -28.44 3.61
C ALA A 318 41.70 -29.94 3.64
N PRO A 319 40.65 -30.36 4.39
CA PRO A 319 40.17 -31.73 4.35
C PRO A 319 39.85 -32.13 2.90
N SER A 320 40.36 -33.29 2.47
CA SER A 320 40.19 -33.79 1.11
C SER A 320 38.71 -34.02 0.81
N PHE A 321 38.15 -33.23 -0.11
CA PHE A 321 36.81 -33.43 -0.63
C PHE A 321 36.73 -34.75 -1.40
N VAL A 322 35.88 -35.66 -0.95
CA VAL A 322 35.40 -36.77 -1.80
C VAL A 322 34.43 -36.14 -2.79
N THR A 323 34.91 -35.80 -3.99
CA THR A 323 34.03 -35.42 -5.10
C THR A 323 33.24 -36.66 -5.52
N GLY A 324 31.98 -36.73 -5.08
CA GLY A 324 31.00 -37.61 -5.70
C GLY A 324 30.85 -37.19 -7.15
N SER A 325 31.17 -38.11 -8.07
CA SER A 325 30.89 -37.97 -9.48
C SER A 325 29.38 -37.81 -9.70
N THR A 326 28.97 -36.65 -10.18
CA THR A 326 27.75 -36.47 -10.99
C THR A 326 28.16 -36.20 -12.41
#